data_AF-A0A0G0ZHL5-F1
#
_entry.id   AF-A0A0G0ZHL5-F1
#
_cell.length_a   1.000
_cell.length_b   1.000
_cell.length_c   1.000
_cell.angle_alpha   90.00
_cell.angle_beta   90.00
_cell.angle_gamma   90.00
#
_symmetry.space_group_name_H-M   'P 1'
#
loop_
_entity.id
_entity.type
_entity.pdbx_description
1 polymer ?
#
loop_
_entity_poly.entity_id
_entity_poly.type
_entity_poly.pdbx_seq_one_letter_code
_entity_poly.pdbx_strand_id
1 'polypeptide(L)'
;MTVNDLGKNLLIEDCHKVAVSDVLQKYKATLKENLLHSQFEMMSANVCLTTSHTGNKGTRFWFVCPNCGRRVGVLLIHPLQGQLGCRKCLNLEYKKRRFKGMLESKII
;
A
#
# COMPACT_ATOMS: atom_id res chain seq x y z
N MET A 1 26.82 -2.86 56.60
CA MET A 1 26.43 -4.07 55.83
C MET A 1 24.93 -3.97 55.59
N THR A 2 24.51 -3.51 54.42
CA THR A 2 23.09 -3.43 54.06
C THR A 2 22.61 -4.82 53.67
N VAL A 3 21.51 -5.22 54.30
CA VAL A 3 20.82 -6.50 54.15
C VAL A 3 20.55 -6.74 52.67
N ASN A 4 21.07 -7.84 52.12
CA ASN A 4 20.80 -8.24 50.74
C ASN A 4 19.29 -8.40 50.58
N ASP A 5 18.69 -7.51 49.77
CA ASP A 5 17.40 -7.77 49.16
C ASP A 5 17.50 -9.15 48.49
N LEU A 6 16.81 -10.14 49.05
CA LEU A 6 16.60 -11.43 48.38
C LEU A 6 15.77 -11.10 47.14
N GLY A 7 16.47 -10.75 46.07
CA GLY A 7 15.94 -10.11 44.88
C GLY A 7 14.72 -10.84 44.33
N LYS A 8 13.80 -10.09 43.72
CA LYS A 8 12.61 -10.65 43.09
C LYS A 8 13.02 -11.83 42.19
N ASN A 9 12.44 -13.01 42.43
CA ASN A 9 12.80 -14.27 41.77
C ASN A 9 12.51 -14.32 40.26
N LEU A 10 11.79 -13.32 39.73
CA LEU A 10 11.42 -13.21 38.33
C LEU A 10 11.75 -11.80 37.85
N LEU A 11 12.49 -11.74 36.75
CA LEU A 11 12.89 -10.49 36.12
C LEU A 11 11.86 -10.09 35.04
N ILE A 12 11.85 -8.82 34.67
CA ILE A 12 10.95 -8.31 33.61
C ILE A 12 11.32 -8.93 32.26
N GLU A 13 12.57 -9.33 32.11
CA GLU A 13 13.14 -10.03 30.97
C GLU A 13 12.56 -11.44 30.81
N ASP A 14 12.17 -12.09 31.91
CA ASP A 14 11.55 -13.42 31.92
C ASP A 14 10.05 -13.37 31.54
N CYS A 15 9.48 -12.16 31.48
CA CYS A 15 8.08 -11.96 31.18
C CYS A 15 7.83 -11.85 29.66
N HIS A 16 6.75 -12.47 29.18
CA HIS A 16 6.28 -12.28 27.81
C HIS A 16 5.71 -10.86 27.65
N LYS A 17 6.45 -9.98 26.99
CA LYS A 17 6.03 -8.60 26.72
C LYS A 17 5.07 -8.57 25.54
N VAL A 18 3.86 -8.09 25.77
CA VAL A 18 2.88 -7.78 24.74
C VAL A 18 2.66 -6.28 24.72
N ALA A 19 3.23 -5.58 23.75
CA ALA A 19 2.97 -4.15 23.60
C ALA A 19 1.67 -3.93 22.81
N VAL A 20 0.94 -2.86 23.15
CA VAL A 20 -0.24 -2.44 22.39
C VAL A 20 0.09 -2.20 20.91
N SER A 21 1.32 -1.75 20.61
CA SER A 21 1.83 -1.62 19.25
C SER A 21 1.81 -2.93 18.48
N ASP A 22 2.19 -4.03 19.11
CA ASP A 22 2.32 -5.35 18.47
C ASP A 22 0.94 -5.88 18.10
N VAL A 23 -0.01 -5.73 19.02
CA VAL A 23 -1.42 -6.07 18.83
C VAL A 23 -2.00 -5.22 17.69
N LEU A 24 -1.85 -3.89 17.74
CA LEU A 24 -2.37 -2.99 16.71
C LEU A 24 -1.73 -3.27 15.34
N GLN A 25 -0.44 -3.58 15.28
CA GLN A 25 0.24 -3.88 14.02
C GLN A 25 -0.29 -5.17 13.40
N LYS A 26 -0.53 -6.21 14.21
CA LYS A 26 -1.14 -7.47 13.77
C LYS A 26 -2.51 -7.26 13.13
N TYR A 27 -3.39 -6.50 13.80
CA TYR A 27 -4.76 -6.28 13.29
C TYR A 27 -4.83 -5.30 12.12
N LYS A 28 -3.96 -4.29 12.05
CA LYS A 28 -3.95 -3.29 10.97
C LYS A 28 -3.73 -3.88 9.58
N ALA A 29 -2.92 -4.94 9.46
CA ALA A 29 -2.66 -5.58 8.18
C ALA A 29 -3.91 -6.34 7.69
N THR A 30 -4.43 -7.23 8.52
CA THR A 30 -5.59 -8.07 8.20
C THR A 30 -6.87 -7.26 7.94
N LEU A 31 -7.14 -6.24 8.76
CA LEU A 31 -8.32 -5.40 8.56
C LEU A 31 -8.25 -4.62 7.24
N LYS A 32 -7.07 -4.13 6.85
CA LYS A 32 -6.91 -3.44 5.56
C LYS A 32 -7.16 -4.36 4.38
N GLU A 33 -6.68 -5.60 4.45
CA GLU A 33 -6.92 -6.61 3.41
C GLU A 33 -8.42 -6.88 3.26
N ASN A 34 -9.09 -7.20 4.37
CA ASN A 34 -10.51 -7.54 4.36
C ASN A 34 -11.40 -6.37 3.88
N LEU A 35 -11.12 -5.15 4.35
CA LEU A 35 -11.88 -3.96 3.93
C LEU A 35 -11.72 -3.69 2.43
N LEU A 36 -10.50 -3.79 1.91
CA LEU A 36 -10.25 -3.63 0.47
C LEU A 36 -11.00 -4.70 -0.33
N HIS A 37 -10.90 -5.97 0.07
CA HIS A 37 -11.64 -7.06 -0.59
C HIS A 37 -13.15 -6.80 -0.61
N SER A 38 -13.75 -6.44 0.54
CA SER A 38 -15.19 -6.16 0.63
C SER A 38 -15.63 -4.98 -0.26
N GLN A 39 -14.82 -3.92 -0.35
CA GLN A 39 -15.17 -2.74 -1.13
C GLN A 39 -15.15 -3.01 -2.63
N PHE A 40 -14.23 -3.87 -3.10
CA PHE A 40 -14.16 -4.26 -4.50
C PHE A 40 -15.16 -5.35 -4.88
N GLU A 41 -15.58 -6.23 -3.97
CA GLU A 41 -16.72 -7.11 -4.23
C GLU A 41 -18.02 -6.31 -4.43
N MET A 42 -18.19 -5.22 -3.69
CA MET A 42 -19.34 -4.32 -3.82
C MET A 42 -19.28 -3.46 -5.10
N MET A 43 -18.10 -3.09 -5.57
CA MET A 43 -17.91 -2.42 -6.86
C MET A 43 -17.77 -3.48 -7.95
N SER A 44 -18.85 -3.79 -8.69
CA SER A 44 -18.93 -4.84 -9.74
C SER A 44 -17.97 -4.71 -10.95
N ALA A 45 -16.80 -4.09 -10.78
CA ALA A 45 -15.70 -4.08 -11.71
C ALA A 45 -14.76 -5.24 -11.37
N ASN A 46 -14.46 -6.10 -12.34
CA ASN A 46 -13.47 -7.19 -12.24
C ASN A 46 -12.05 -6.63 -12.01
N VAL A 47 -11.78 -6.16 -10.80
CA VAL A 47 -10.52 -5.55 -10.40
C VAL A 47 -9.82 -6.48 -9.43
N CYS A 48 -8.75 -7.13 -9.89
CA CYS A 48 -7.94 -7.99 -9.02
C CYS A 48 -6.94 -7.14 -8.24
N LEU A 49 -6.73 -7.52 -6.98
CA LEU A 49 -5.69 -6.98 -6.11
C LEU A 49 -4.54 -7.96 -5.97
N THR A 50 -3.35 -7.44 -5.75
CA THR A 50 -2.18 -8.22 -5.38
C THR A 50 -1.31 -7.44 -4.41
N THR A 51 -0.54 -8.15 -3.59
CA THR A 51 0.31 -7.57 -2.56
C THR A 51 1.78 -7.76 -2.89
N SER A 52 2.62 -6.90 -2.30
CA SER A 52 4.05 -7.09 -2.26
C SER A 52 4.59 -6.71 -0.90
N HIS A 53 5.49 -7.52 -0.35
CA HIS A 53 6.20 -7.18 0.88
C HIS A 53 7.24 -6.08 0.62
N THR A 54 7.29 -5.10 1.52
CA THR A 54 8.34 -4.09 1.55
C THR A 54 9.44 -4.52 2.52
N GLY A 55 10.67 -4.00 2.33
CA GLY A 55 11.82 -4.37 3.17
C GLY A 55 11.62 -4.15 4.67
N ASN A 56 10.67 -3.27 5.06
CA ASN A 56 10.41 -2.90 6.45
C ASN A 56 9.18 -3.61 7.03
N LYS A 57 8.94 -4.88 6.66
CA LYS A 57 7.79 -5.68 7.11
C LYS A 57 6.42 -5.05 6.82
N GLY A 58 6.34 -4.18 5.80
CA GLY A 58 5.09 -3.58 5.34
C GLY A 58 4.50 -4.36 4.17
N THR A 59 3.19 -4.28 4.01
CA THR A 59 2.49 -4.82 2.82
C THR A 59 2.03 -3.66 1.95
N ARG A 60 2.40 -3.67 0.66
CA ARG A 60 1.91 -2.71 -0.33
C ARG A 60 0.90 -3.39 -1.24
N PHE A 61 -0.27 -2.77 -1.37
CA PHE A 61 -1.34 -3.19 -2.26
C PHE A 61 -1.15 -2.61 -3.66
N TRP A 62 -1.51 -3.42 -4.65
CA TRP A 62 -1.48 -3.08 -6.06
C TRP A 62 -2.76 -3.55 -6.73
N PHE A 63 -3.23 -2.78 -7.69
CA PHE A 63 -4.22 -3.24 -8.66
C PHE A 63 -3.52 -4.05 -9.76
N VAL A 64 -4.18 -5.08 -10.23
CA VAL A 64 -3.83 -5.78 -11.47
C VAL A 64 -4.69 -5.18 -12.59
N CYS A 65 -4.04 -4.57 -13.58
CA CYS A 65 -4.76 -3.97 -14.71
C CYS A 65 -5.52 -5.05 -15.50
N PRO A 66 -6.84 -4.93 -15.70
CA PRO A 66 -7.62 -5.95 -16.41
C PRO A 66 -7.18 -6.12 -17.87
N ASN A 67 -6.67 -5.05 -18.50
CA ASN A 67 -6.30 -5.06 -19.92
C ASN A 67 -4.87 -5.58 -20.20
N CYS A 68 -3.97 -5.62 -19.21
CA CYS A 68 -2.56 -6.00 -19.45
C CYS A 68 -1.87 -6.78 -18.32
N GLY A 69 -2.59 -7.08 -17.22
CA GLY A 69 -2.05 -7.84 -16.08
C GLY A 69 -0.99 -7.11 -15.24
N ARG A 70 -0.61 -5.87 -15.58
CA ARG A 70 0.42 -5.14 -14.84
C ARG A 70 -0.06 -4.71 -13.46
N ARG A 71 0.84 -4.80 -12.48
CA ARG A 71 0.68 -4.23 -11.14
C ARG A 71 0.80 -2.72 -11.19
N VAL A 72 -0.26 -2.00 -10.80
CA VAL A 72 -0.33 -0.54 -10.81
C VAL A 72 -0.96 -0.03 -9.52
N GLY A 73 -0.54 1.16 -9.06
CA GLY A 73 -1.11 1.77 -7.86
C GLY A 73 -2.48 2.42 -8.09
N VAL A 74 -2.84 2.68 -9.35
CA VAL A 74 -4.05 3.41 -9.73
C VAL A 74 -4.60 2.83 -11.05
N LEU A 75 -5.89 2.54 -11.08
CA LEU A 75 -6.67 2.33 -12.30
C LEU A 75 -7.43 3.61 -12.63
N LEU A 76 -7.65 3.83 -13.93
CA LEU A 76 -8.26 5.03 -14.48
C LEU A 76 -9.46 4.63 -15.33
N ILE A 77 -10.47 5.49 -15.40
CA ILE A 77 -11.60 5.36 -16.32
C ILE A 77 -11.39 6.39 -17.43
N HIS A 78 -11.38 5.95 -18.69
CA HIS A 78 -11.20 6.85 -19.82
C HIS A 78 -12.41 7.80 -19.95
N PRO A 79 -12.23 9.13 -19.98
CA PRO A 79 -13.33 10.08 -19.88
C PRO A 79 -14.30 10.03 -21.07
N LEU A 80 -13.82 9.62 -22.25
CA LEU A 80 -14.66 9.54 -23.46
C LEU A 80 -15.17 8.12 -23.76
N GLN A 81 -14.46 7.09 -23.29
CA GLN A 81 -14.73 5.69 -23.68
C GLN A 81 -15.33 4.89 -22.51
N GLY A 82 -15.31 5.42 -21.29
CA GLY A 82 -15.74 4.70 -20.09
C GLY A 82 -14.85 3.49 -19.73
N GLN A 83 -13.76 3.25 -20.46
CA GLN A 83 -12.94 2.05 -20.29
C GLN A 83 -12.08 2.15 -19.03
N LEU A 84 -12.15 1.13 -18.17
CA LEU A 84 -11.26 0.98 -17.02
C LEU A 84 -9.91 0.39 -17.46
N GLY A 85 -8.80 0.98 -17.00
CA GLY A 85 -7.46 0.45 -17.30
C GLY A 85 -6.33 1.24 -16.68
N CYS A 86 -5.10 0.75 -16.85
CA CYS A 86 -3.92 1.51 -16.45
C CYS A 86 -3.59 2.63 -17.44
N ARG A 87 -2.77 3.60 -17.01
CA ARG A 87 -2.29 4.72 -17.84
C ARG A 87 -1.76 4.29 -19.21
N LYS A 88 -1.03 3.18 -19.29
CA LYS A 88 -0.44 2.70 -20.55
C LYS A 88 -1.50 2.11 -21.48
N CYS A 89 -2.45 1.33 -20.96
CA CYS A 89 -3.54 0.76 -21.75
C CYS A 89 -4.47 1.85 -22.30
N LEU A 90 -4.71 2.89 -21.52
CA LEU A 90 -5.54 4.02 -21.94
C LEU A 90 -4.78 5.08 -22.75
N ASN A 91 -3.51 4.82 -23.10
CA ASN A 91 -2.63 5.74 -23.82
C ASN A 91 -2.60 7.18 -23.26
N LEU A 92 -2.54 7.30 -21.92
CA LEU A 92 -2.60 8.58 -21.23
C LEU A 92 -1.20 9.14 -20.92
N GLU A 93 -1.05 10.45 -21.10
CA GLU A 93 0.15 11.20 -20.74
C GLU A 93 -0.08 12.16 -19.57
N TYR A 94 0.98 12.44 -18.81
CA TYR A 94 0.92 13.47 -17.79
C TYR A 94 0.99 14.86 -18.43
N LYS A 95 0.12 15.77 -17.97
CA LYS A 95 0.13 17.18 -18.40
C LYS A 95 1.52 17.81 -18.37
N LYS A 96 2.32 17.53 -17.34
CA LYS A 96 3.71 18.03 -17.19
C LYS A 96 4.66 17.62 -18.31
N ARG A 97 4.42 16.51 -19.02
CA ARG A 97 5.26 16.06 -20.14
C ARG A 97 4.95 16.81 -21.44
N ARG A 98 3.74 17.36 -21.58
CA ARG A 98 3.27 17.98 -22.83
C ARG A 98 4.06 19.23 -23.22
N PHE A 99 4.55 20.00 -22.26
CA PHE A 99 5.24 21.28 -22.51
C PHE A 99 6.76 21.21 -22.28
N LYS A 100 7.29 20.04 -21.94
CA LYS A 100 8.73 19.87 -21.72
C LYS A 100 9.46 20.07 -23.06
N GLY A 101 10.41 21.00 -23.10
CA GLY A 101 11.16 21.38 -24.31
C GLY A 101 10.54 22.50 -25.17
N MET A 102 9.31 22.95 -24.89
CA MET A 102 8.71 24.09 -25.62
C MET A 102 9.07 25.46 -25.02
N LEU A 103 9.38 25.53 -23.72
CA LEU A 103 9.74 26.76 -22.99
C LEU A 103 11.25 26.93 -22.77
N GLU A 104 12.03 25.87 -22.97
CA GLU A 104 13.49 25.88 -22.76
C GLU A 104 14.24 26.58 -23.92
N SER A 105 13.58 26.85 -25.04
CA SER A 105 14.13 27.47 -26.25
C SER A 105 14.00 28.99 -26.31
N LYS A 106 13.52 29.66 -25.25
CA LYS A 106 13.28 31.12 -25.23
C LYS A 106 14.19 31.92 -24.29
N ILE A 107 15.30 31.35 -23.83
CA ILE A 107 16.30 32.08 -23.03
C ILE A 107 17.65 31.94 -23.74
N ILE A 108 17.83 32.68 -24.83
CA ILE A 108 19.13 33.10 -25.37
C ILE A 108 18.95 34.54 -25.83
#